data_AF-A0A8S3HBV2-F1
#
_entry.id   AF-A0A8S3HBV2-F1
#
_cell.length_a   1.000
_cell.length_b   1.000
_cell.length_c   1.000
_cell.angle_alpha   90.00
_cell.angle_beta   90.00
_cell.angle_gamma   90.00
#
_symmetry.space_group_name_H-M   'P 1'
#
loop_
_entity.id
_entity.type
_entity.pdbx_description
1 polymer ?
#
loop_
_entity_poly.entity_id
_entity_poly.type
_entity_poly.pdbx_seq_one_letter_code
_entity_poly.pdbx_strand_id
1 'polypeptide(L)'
;KLKIIWSKDHTSSFDLSYLLANAYGKNRIEAKKPQGNVDDIEIVYKKDQYEAYIRSCSERLKKFGLVIVRNRSLDTEEIIKDFLPCGASVVETHFGRIEDLRTNNATNENTDQLGYTDAAINLHTDQPFIADPPGMQLLQCIRRADTGGANTLVNAAHAAAYLREIDPNAYYLLTTVPIHFHRKQKQFTSLHVGPIIQTEGDEIKQIRHSYFTLAPFNFPFWLTTAYYNAYRKYASILYDPQCQYRVTLDSGDFVMYDNFKMLHARDSFTGPRHLRGIYFRQTDVWKKLAKFDKEK
;
A
#
# COMPACT_ATOMS: atom_id res chain seq x y z
N LYS A 1 -12.68 43.15 -3.76
CA LYS A 1 -11.38 43.02 -4.47
C LYS A 1 -10.50 42.05 -3.70
N LEU A 2 -9.74 41.18 -4.37
CA LEU A 2 -8.65 40.38 -3.78
C LEU A 2 -7.36 41.18 -3.88
N LYS A 3 -6.64 41.37 -2.77
CA LYS A 3 -5.31 41.99 -2.76
C LYS A 3 -4.26 40.91 -2.52
N ILE A 4 -3.26 40.85 -3.39
CA ILE A 4 -2.11 39.95 -3.27
C ILE A 4 -0.87 40.82 -3.08
N ILE A 5 -0.18 40.61 -1.97
CA ILE A 5 1.16 41.18 -1.74
C ILE A 5 2.13 40.08 -2.14
N TRP A 6 2.94 40.34 -3.16
CA TRP A 6 3.96 39.41 -3.63
C TRP A 6 5.22 39.58 -2.76
N SER A 7 6.42 39.55 -3.34
CA SER A 7 7.61 40.04 -2.62
C SER A 7 7.43 41.52 -2.24
N LYS A 8 8.29 42.00 -1.33
CA LYS A 8 8.07 43.18 -0.47
C LYS A 8 7.57 44.47 -1.16
N ASP A 9 7.74 44.63 -2.48
CA ASP A 9 7.44 45.88 -3.18
C ASP A 9 6.35 45.78 -4.26
N HIS A 10 5.74 44.62 -4.49
CA HIS A 10 4.66 44.49 -5.49
C HIS A 10 3.32 44.07 -4.88
N THR A 11 2.31 44.90 -5.07
CA THR A 11 0.92 44.62 -4.68
C THR A 11 0.04 44.63 -5.91
N SER A 12 -0.74 43.56 -6.10
CA SER A 12 -1.78 43.46 -7.13
C SER A 12 -3.16 43.48 -6.50
N SER A 13 -4.14 44.05 -7.19
CA SER A 13 -5.55 44.07 -6.76
C SER A 13 -6.45 43.62 -7.89
N PHE A 14 -7.30 42.63 -7.64
CA PHE A 14 -8.21 42.05 -8.62
C PHE A 14 -9.67 42.24 -8.19
N ASP A 15 -10.53 42.67 -9.11
CA ASP A 15 -11.97 42.70 -8.88
C ASP A 15 -12.54 41.28 -8.77
N LEU A 16 -13.47 41.07 -7.84
CA LEU A 16 -14.07 39.74 -7.64
C LEU A 16 -14.87 39.32 -8.88
N SER A 17 -15.51 40.27 -9.57
CA SER A 17 -16.20 40.03 -10.85
C SER A 17 -15.24 39.56 -11.95
N TYR A 18 -14.05 40.17 -12.05
CA TYR A 18 -13.00 39.73 -12.96
C TYR A 18 -12.50 38.32 -12.64
N LEU A 19 -12.23 38.04 -11.35
CA LEU A 19 -11.79 36.72 -10.91
C LEU A 19 -12.85 35.64 -11.19
N LEU A 20 -14.12 35.95 -10.92
CA LEU A 20 -15.23 35.06 -11.27
C LEU A 20 -15.28 34.87 -12.79
N ALA A 21 -15.31 35.93 -13.60
CA ALA A 21 -15.36 35.82 -15.07
C ALA A 21 -14.23 34.94 -15.64
N ASN A 22 -13.04 35.00 -15.05
CA ASN A 22 -11.85 34.26 -15.48
C ASN A 22 -11.56 32.98 -14.65
N ALA A 23 -12.51 32.54 -13.83
CA ALA A 23 -12.29 31.37 -12.98
C ALA A 23 -12.24 30.09 -13.82
N TYR A 24 -11.05 29.50 -13.90
CA TYR A 24 -10.76 28.25 -14.61
C TYR A 24 -11.25 26.99 -13.88
N GLY A 25 -11.83 27.13 -12.68
CA GLY A 25 -12.34 26.04 -11.84
C GLY A 25 -13.84 26.09 -11.54
N LYS A 26 -14.62 26.94 -12.21
CA LYS A 26 -16.05 27.19 -11.89
C LYS A 26 -16.92 25.92 -11.83
N ASN A 27 -16.66 24.98 -12.73
CA ASN A 27 -17.41 23.73 -12.83
C ASN A 27 -16.56 22.53 -12.42
N ARG A 28 -15.46 22.74 -11.69
CA ARG A 28 -14.61 21.64 -11.25
C ARG A 28 -15.39 20.86 -10.21
N ILE A 29 -15.75 19.63 -10.55
CA ILE A 29 -16.29 18.67 -9.59
C ILE A 29 -15.15 18.41 -8.60
N GLU A 30 -15.41 18.66 -7.32
CA GLU A 30 -14.43 18.37 -6.29
C GLU A 30 -14.12 16.88 -6.30
N ALA A 31 -12.84 16.55 -6.46
CA ALA A 31 -12.41 15.17 -6.44
C ALA A 31 -12.78 14.58 -5.08
N LYS A 32 -13.39 13.39 -5.07
CA LYS A 32 -13.71 12.71 -3.82
C LYS A 32 -12.43 12.12 -3.26
N LYS A 33 -12.10 12.49 -2.02
CA LYS A 33 -11.00 11.89 -1.30
C LYS A 33 -11.28 10.40 -1.08
N PRO A 34 -10.29 9.51 -1.24
CA PRO A 34 -10.45 8.10 -0.91
C PRO A 34 -10.84 7.92 0.55
N GLN A 35 -11.68 6.93 0.83
CA GLN A 35 -12.09 6.58 2.19
C GLN A 35 -11.75 5.12 2.49
N GLY A 36 -11.20 4.89 3.68
CA GLY A 36 -10.95 3.56 4.22
C GLY A 36 -11.99 3.23 5.28
N ASN A 37 -12.82 2.21 5.02
CA ASN A 37 -13.73 1.65 6.02
C ASN A 37 -13.48 0.15 6.16
N VAL A 38 -13.15 -0.31 7.37
CA VAL A 38 -12.83 -1.72 7.63
C VAL A 38 -14.05 -2.62 7.39
N ASP A 39 -15.26 -2.14 7.67
CA ASP A 39 -16.49 -2.92 7.50
C ASP A 39 -16.72 -3.35 6.05
N ASP A 40 -16.24 -2.56 5.09
CA ASP A 40 -16.35 -2.87 3.66
C ASP A 40 -15.45 -4.05 3.22
N ILE A 41 -14.38 -4.30 3.98
CA ILE A 41 -13.32 -5.25 3.62
C ILE A 41 -13.17 -6.41 4.62
N GLU A 42 -13.93 -6.39 5.72
CA GLU A 42 -13.93 -7.45 6.72
C GLU A 42 -14.90 -8.58 6.36
N ILE A 43 -14.48 -9.82 6.65
CA ILE A 43 -15.26 -11.05 6.57
C ILE A 43 -15.04 -11.84 7.86
N VAL A 44 -16.10 -12.39 8.44
CA VAL A 44 -16.00 -13.39 9.51
C VAL A 44 -16.15 -14.78 8.89
N TYR A 45 -15.11 -15.61 8.99
CA TYR A 45 -15.14 -16.95 8.45
C TYR A 45 -16.14 -17.85 9.18
N LYS A 46 -16.90 -18.64 8.43
CA LYS A 46 -17.78 -19.70 8.93
C LYS A 46 -17.53 -20.98 8.15
N LYS A 47 -17.28 -22.08 8.86
CA LYS A 47 -16.83 -23.35 8.27
C LYS A 47 -17.84 -23.95 7.28
N ASP A 48 -19.12 -23.78 7.54
CA ASP A 48 -20.24 -24.22 6.71
C ASP A 48 -20.49 -23.33 5.48
N GLN A 49 -19.78 -22.21 5.36
CA GLN A 49 -19.96 -21.21 4.28
C GLN A 49 -18.69 -21.00 3.46
N TYR A 50 -17.89 -22.06 3.26
CA TYR A 50 -16.58 -21.97 2.61
C TYR A 50 -16.61 -21.31 1.22
N GLU A 51 -17.55 -21.71 0.34
CA GLU A 51 -17.65 -21.14 -1.01
C GLU A 51 -18.02 -19.65 -1.00
N ALA A 52 -18.96 -19.28 -0.13
CA ALA A 52 -19.38 -17.88 0.05
C ALA A 52 -18.22 -17.03 0.61
N TYR A 53 -17.42 -17.59 1.50
CA TYR A 53 -16.20 -16.99 2.03
C TYR A 53 -15.18 -16.71 0.91
N ILE A 54 -14.83 -17.70 0.09
CA ILE A 54 -13.88 -17.52 -1.02
C ILE A 54 -14.39 -16.46 -2.00
N ARG A 55 -15.66 -16.49 -2.38
CA ARG A 55 -16.27 -15.47 -3.25
C ARG A 55 -16.17 -14.08 -2.64
N SER A 56 -16.52 -13.94 -1.37
CA SER A 56 -16.47 -12.65 -0.65
C SER A 56 -15.05 -12.09 -0.56
N CYS A 57 -14.04 -12.94 -0.33
CA CYS A 57 -12.64 -12.55 -0.38
C CYS A 57 -12.26 -12.00 -1.75
N SER A 58 -12.68 -12.71 -2.79
CA SER A 58 -12.39 -12.39 -4.18
C SER A 58 -12.96 -11.03 -4.59
N GLU A 59 -14.22 -10.77 -4.22
CA GLU A 59 -14.91 -9.50 -4.51
C GLU A 59 -14.23 -8.31 -3.83
N ARG A 60 -13.88 -8.45 -2.54
CA ARG A 60 -13.21 -7.39 -1.76
C ARG A 60 -11.81 -7.11 -2.26
N LEU A 61 -11.04 -8.17 -2.53
CA LEU A 61 -9.77 -8.08 -3.20
C LEU A 61 -9.94 -7.27 -4.50
N LYS A 62 -10.86 -7.65 -5.40
CA LYS A 62 -10.99 -6.99 -6.72
C LYS A 62 -11.37 -5.52 -6.58
N LYS A 63 -12.28 -5.23 -5.65
CA LYS A 63 -12.87 -3.90 -5.49
C LYS A 63 -11.96 -2.94 -4.71
N PHE A 64 -11.32 -3.42 -3.65
CA PHE A 64 -10.61 -2.57 -2.70
C PHE A 64 -9.09 -2.79 -2.69
N GLY A 65 -8.61 -3.90 -3.26
CA GLY A 65 -7.20 -4.31 -3.23
C GLY A 65 -6.79 -5.03 -1.95
N LEU A 66 -7.71 -5.26 -1.01
CA LEU A 66 -7.46 -5.94 0.26
C LEU A 66 -8.71 -6.65 0.80
N VAL A 67 -8.49 -7.60 1.71
CA VAL A 67 -9.50 -8.26 2.52
C VAL A 67 -8.95 -8.58 3.91
N ILE A 68 -9.78 -8.43 4.94
CA ILE A 68 -9.52 -8.91 6.29
C ILE A 68 -10.46 -10.07 6.58
N VAL A 69 -9.90 -11.17 7.08
CA VAL A 69 -10.67 -12.36 7.43
C VAL A 69 -10.46 -12.66 8.91
N ARG A 70 -11.58 -12.71 9.64
CA ARG A 70 -11.63 -13.02 11.06
C ARG A 70 -11.80 -14.52 11.28
N ASN A 71 -11.15 -15.03 12.31
CA ASN A 71 -11.32 -16.39 12.83
C ASN A 71 -11.16 -17.50 11.75
N ARG A 72 -10.15 -17.39 10.87
CA ARG A 72 -9.96 -18.39 9.81
C ARG A 72 -9.29 -19.67 10.31
N SER A 73 -8.03 -19.59 10.73
CA SER A 73 -7.23 -20.75 11.16
C SER A 73 -5.89 -20.30 11.75
N LEU A 74 -5.33 -21.11 12.65
CA LEU A 74 -3.92 -21.03 13.03
C LEU A 74 -3.01 -21.86 12.11
N ASP A 75 -3.60 -22.74 11.30
CA ASP A 75 -2.86 -23.49 10.28
C ASP A 75 -2.67 -22.62 9.04
N THR A 76 -1.43 -22.17 8.84
CA THR A 76 -1.04 -21.35 7.68
C THR A 76 -1.25 -22.08 6.36
N GLU A 77 -1.11 -23.42 6.33
CA GLU A 77 -1.29 -24.20 5.10
C GLU A 77 -2.74 -24.24 4.65
N GLU A 78 -3.69 -24.27 5.60
CA GLU A 78 -5.11 -24.17 5.26
C GLU A 78 -5.41 -22.84 4.57
N ILE A 79 -4.86 -21.73 5.09
CA ILE A 79 -5.05 -20.41 4.49
C ILE A 79 -4.41 -20.35 3.10
N ILE A 80 -3.21 -20.91 2.92
CA ILE A 80 -2.58 -20.98 1.59
C ILE A 80 -3.48 -21.76 0.62
N LYS A 81 -3.98 -22.93 1.03
CA LYS A 81 -4.86 -23.80 0.23
C LYS A 81 -6.13 -23.10 -0.23
N ASP A 82 -6.69 -22.17 0.55
CA ASP A 82 -7.87 -21.40 0.17
C ASP A 82 -7.66 -20.64 -1.16
N PHE A 83 -6.44 -20.15 -1.39
CA PHE A 83 -6.13 -19.26 -2.52
C PHE A 83 -5.45 -19.98 -3.70
N LEU A 84 -4.96 -21.22 -3.55
CA LEU A 84 -4.38 -21.98 -4.67
C LEU A 84 -5.39 -22.25 -5.81
N PRO A 85 -6.67 -22.63 -5.55
CA PRO A 85 -7.67 -22.82 -6.62
C PRO A 85 -7.99 -21.52 -7.37
N CYS A 86 -7.84 -20.38 -6.67
CA CYS A 86 -7.95 -19.04 -7.24
C CYS A 86 -6.75 -18.67 -8.13
N GLY A 87 -5.83 -19.61 -8.35
CA GLY A 87 -4.64 -19.48 -9.17
C GLY A 87 -3.41 -19.06 -8.39
N ALA A 88 -3.53 -18.58 -7.14
CA ALA A 88 -2.40 -18.04 -6.39
C ALA A 88 -1.22 -19.02 -6.38
N SER A 89 -0.04 -18.55 -6.78
CA SER A 89 1.21 -19.27 -6.61
C SER A 89 2.01 -18.61 -5.49
N VAL A 90 2.40 -19.41 -4.49
CA VAL A 90 3.22 -18.92 -3.39
C VAL A 90 4.61 -18.59 -3.93
N VAL A 91 5.12 -17.41 -3.56
CA VAL A 91 6.47 -16.97 -3.89
C VAL A 91 7.37 -17.33 -2.72
N GLU A 92 8.30 -18.24 -2.95
CA GLU A 92 9.39 -18.47 -2.02
C GLU A 92 10.40 -17.33 -2.14
N THR A 93 10.62 -16.62 -1.04
CA THR A 93 11.60 -15.54 -0.96
C THR A 93 12.85 -16.01 -0.22
N HIS A 94 13.84 -15.15 -0.08
CA HIS A 94 15.00 -15.43 0.78
C HIS A 94 14.65 -15.52 2.28
N PHE A 95 13.40 -15.23 2.66
CA PHE A 95 12.85 -15.48 4.01
C PHE A 95 12.07 -16.81 4.10
N GLY A 96 12.10 -17.62 3.03
CA GLY A 96 11.35 -18.86 2.91
C GLY A 96 9.94 -18.66 2.33
N ARG A 97 9.17 -19.76 2.34
CA ARG A 97 7.78 -19.82 1.85
C ARG A 97 6.79 -19.17 2.82
N ILE A 98 7.06 -19.29 4.11
CA ILE A 98 6.30 -18.69 5.21
C ILE A 98 7.33 -17.98 6.08
N GLU A 99 7.19 -16.67 6.24
CA GLU A 99 8.10 -15.85 7.03
C GLU A 99 7.53 -15.63 8.43
N ASP A 100 8.27 -16.01 9.47
CA ASP A 100 7.90 -15.71 10.86
C ASP A 100 8.34 -14.30 11.26
N LEU A 101 7.38 -13.42 11.51
CA LEU A 101 7.57 -12.02 11.92
C LEU A 101 7.36 -11.89 13.44
N ARG A 102 8.46 -11.95 14.20
CA ARG A 102 8.49 -11.83 15.68
C ARG A 102 9.79 -11.19 16.17
N THR A 103 9.78 -10.64 17.40
CA THR A 103 10.92 -9.89 17.96
C THR A 103 12.11 -10.76 18.35
N ASN A 104 11.88 -12.05 18.63
CA ASN A 104 12.91 -13.03 18.99
C ASN A 104 13.24 -13.96 17.80
N ASN A 105 13.42 -13.40 16.60
CA ASN A 105 13.59 -14.20 15.39
C ASN A 105 14.99 -14.82 15.27
N ALA A 106 15.24 -15.87 16.06
CA ALA A 106 16.41 -16.75 15.92
C ALA A 106 16.25 -17.78 14.78
N THR A 107 15.07 -17.81 14.12
CA THR A 107 14.73 -18.76 13.06
C THR A 107 15.14 -18.29 11.66
N ASN A 108 15.46 -17.01 11.48
CA ASN A 108 15.94 -16.47 10.21
C ASN A 108 17.42 -16.08 10.33
N GLU A 109 18.25 -16.58 9.41
CA GLU A 109 19.67 -16.21 9.33
C GLU A 109 19.89 -14.72 8.97
N ASN A 110 18.86 -14.07 8.41
CA ASN A 110 18.85 -12.66 8.05
C ASN A 110 18.05 -11.84 9.08
N THR A 111 18.72 -11.26 10.07
CA THR A 111 18.10 -10.44 11.13
C THR A 111 17.92 -8.96 10.76
N ASP A 112 18.40 -8.54 9.59
CA ASP A 112 18.39 -7.14 9.14
C ASP A 112 17.06 -6.77 8.45
N GLN A 113 15.97 -6.83 9.22
CA GLN A 113 14.67 -6.32 8.81
C GLN A 113 13.94 -5.62 9.97
N LEU A 114 13.29 -4.49 9.65
CA LEU A 114 12.44 -3.76 10.58
C LEU A 114 11.26 -4.60 11.10
N GLY A 115 10.81 -5.59 10.33
CA GLY A 115 9.72 -6.53 10.68
C GLY A 115 9.96 -7.30 11.98
N TYR A 116 11.23 -7.51 12.36
CA TYR A 116 11.64 -8.27 13.55
C TYR A 116 11.89 -7.41 14.79
N THR A 117 11.47 -6.13 14.77
CA THR A 117 11.56 -5.22 15.91
C THR A 117 10.16 -4.88 16.44
N ASP A 118 10.09 -4.26 17.62
CA ASP A 118 8.87 -3.73 18.24
C ASP A 118 8.58 -2.25 17.89
N ALA A 119 9.49 -1.60 17.16
CA ALA A 119 9.35 -0.23 16.70
C ALA A 119 8.23 -0.06 15.66
N ALA A 120 7.69 1.15 15.47
CA ALA A 120 6.71 1.38 14.41
C ALA A 120 7.34 1.19 13.02
N ILE A 121 6.57 0.66 12.08
CA ILE A 121 6.92 0.56 10.66
C ILE A 121 5.95 1.44 9.88
N ASN A 122 6.47 2.51 9.27
CA ASN A 122 5.66 3.44 8.48
C ASN A 122 5.19 2.86 7.15
N LEU A 123 4.26 3.56 6.48
CA LEU A 123 3.61 3.10 5.25
C LEU A 123 4.64 2.75 4.15
N HIS A 124 4.56 1.52 3.64
CA HIS A 124 5.43 1.03 2.60
C HIS A 124 4.78 -0.08 1.75
N THR A 125 5.34 -0.27 0.56
CA THR A 125 5.22 -1.48 -0.25
C THR A 125 6.43 -2.36 0.00
N ASP A 126 6.26 -3.67 -0.07
CA ASP A 126 7.38 -4.58 0.12
C ASP A 126 8.20 -4.82 -1.14
N GLN A 127 9.50 -4.91 -0.90
CA GLN A 127 10.53 -5.22 -1.89
C GLN A 127 10.55 -4.28 -3.13
N PRO A 128 10.40 -2.95 -2.99
CA PRO A 128 10.35 -2.03 -4.13
C PRO A 128 11.69 -1.90 -4.88
N PHE A 129 12.76 -2.51 -4.37
CA PHE A 129 14.07 -2.61 -4.99
C PHE A 129 14.18 -3.79 -5.99
N ILE A 130 13.21 -4.71 -6.02
CA ILE A 130 13.19 -5.84 -6.98
C ILE A 130 12.38 -5.45 -8.22
N ALA A 131 12.84 -5.84 -9.42
CA ALA A 131 12.17 -5.52 -10.68
C ALA A 131 10.71 -6.07 -10.71
N ASP A 132 10.52 -7.34 -10.35
CA ASP A 132 9.22 -8.00 -10.21
C ASP A 132 9.01 -8.41 -8.74
N PRO A 133 8.57 -7.50 -7.86
CA PRO A 133 8.32 -7.84 -6.47
C PRO A 133 7.06 -8.71 -6.35
N PRO A 134 6.85 -9.36 -5.20
CA PRO A 134 5.61 -10.09 -4.96
C PRO A 134 4.36 -9.22 -5.16
N GLY A 135 3.36 -9.81 -5.80
CA GLY A 135 2.13 -9.11 -6.18
C GLY A 135 1.13 -8.99 -5.05
N MET A 136 1.02 -10.01 -4.21
CA MET A 136 0.14 -10.03 -3.05
C MET A 136 0.94 -10.39 -1.81
N GLN A 137 0.50 -9.85 -0.68
CA GLN A 137 0.99 -10.26 0.62
C GLN A 137 -0.18 -10.66 1.52
N LEU A 138 0.03 -11.70 2.30
CA LEU A 138 -0.85 -12.14 3.36
C LEU A 138 -0.10 -12.10 4.69
N LEU A 139 -0.73 -11.50 5.69
CA LEU A 139 -0.23 -11.44 7.07
C LEU A 139 -1.24 -12.15 7.99
N GLN A 140 -0.88 -13.34 8.46
CA GLN A 140 -1.67 -14.13 9.42
C GLN A 140 -1.21 -13.84 10.85
N CYS A 141 -2.15 -13.64 11.77
CA CYS A 141 -1.86 -13.50 13.19
C CYS A 141 -1.83 -14.85 13.90
N ILE A 142 -0.67 -15.20 14.45
CA ILE A 142 -0.48 -16.37 15.32
C ILE A 142 -0.60 -15.96 16.78
N ARG A 143 0.02 -14.82 17.14
CA ARG A 143 -0.10 -14.21 18.46
C ARG A 143 -0.10 -12.70 18.32
N ARG A 144 -1.16 -12.06 18.84
CA ARG A 144 -1.23 -10.61 18.97
C ARG A 144 -0.22 -10.10 19.99
N ALA A 145 0.21 -8.84 19.84
CA ALA A 145 0.95 -8.12 20.87
C ALA A 145 0.11 -7.87 22.13
N ASP A 146 0.77 -7.64 23.27
CA ASP A 146 0.06 -7.35 24.52
C ASP A 146 -0.55 -5.94 24.46
N THR A 147 0.17 -4.96 23.90
CA THR A 147 -0.34 -3.62 23.59
C THR A 147 0.19 -3.13 22.24
N GLY A 148 -0.57 -2.27 21.55
CA GLY A 148 -0.18 -1.70 20.26
C GLY A 148 -0.20 -2.70 19.09
N GLY A 149 0.62 -2.44 18.06
CA GLY A 149 0.85 -3.36 16.95
C GLY A 149 -0.29 -3.48 15.94
N ALA A 150 -1.21 -2.51 15.93
CA ALA A 150 -2.25 -2.40 14.94
C ALA A 150 -1.64 -2.21 13.55
N ASN A 151 -2.26 -2.83 12.55
CA ASN A 151 -1.89 -2.68 11.15
C ASN A 151 -2.66 -1.50 10.55
N THR A 152 -2.01 -0.78 9.66
CA THR A 152 -2.62 0.29 8.85
C THR A 152 -2.40 -0.05 7.39
N LEU A 153 -3.45 -0.04 6.57
CA LEU A 153 -3.37 -0.21 5.13
C LEU A 153 -3.98 0.99 4.43
N VAL A 154 -3.44 1.37 3.27
CA VAL A 154 -3.97 2.46 2.45
C VAL A 154 -3.90 2.09 0.97
N ASN A 155 -4.98 2.37 0.23
CA ASN A 155 -4.99 2.21 -1.21
C ASN A 155 -4.28 3.39 -1.87
N ALA A 156 -3.01 3.18 -2.17
CA ALA A 156 -2.13 4.20 -2.71
C ALA A 156 -2.40 4.50 -4.19
N ALA A 157 -2.96 3.56 -4.94
CA ALA A 157 -3.46 3.81 -6.28
C ALA A 157 -4.65 4.79 -6.28
N HIS A 158 -5.60 4.65 -5.34
CA HIS A 158 -6.70 5.60 -5.15
C HIS A 158 -6.18 6.97 -4.70
N ALA A 159 -5.21 7.02 -3.78
CA ALA A 159 -4.56 8.27 -3.39
C ALA A 159 -3.85 8.96 -4.57
N ALA A 160 -3.24 8.18 -5.47
CA ALA A 160 -2.57 8.68 -6.67
C ALA A 160 -3.58 9.18 -7.70
N ALA A 161 -4.69 8.47 -7.92
CA ALA A 161 -5.80 8.95 -8.75
C ALA A 161 -6.39 10.26 -8.20
N TYR A 162 -6.58 10.37 -6.88
CA TYR A 162 -7.01 11.62 -6.25
C TYR A 162 -5.98 12.74 -6.45
N LEU A 163 -4.69 12.45 -6.31
CA LEU A 163 -3.61 13.42 -6.58
C LEU A 163 -3.65 13.90 -8.03
N ARG A 164 -3.86 13.00 -9.01
CA ARG A 164 -4.01 13.35 -10.43
C ARG A 164 -5.10 14.40 -10.62
N GLU A 165 -6.23 14.25 -9.93
CA GLU A 165 -7.33 15.19 -10.04
C GLU A 165 -7.04 16.53 -9.36
N ILE A 166 -6.41 16.56 -8.17
CA ILE A 166 -6.22 17.80 -7.42
C ILE A 166 -4.93 18.57 -7.78
N ASP A 167 -3.92 17.86 -8.27
CA ASP A 167 -2.61 18.40 -8.66
C ASP A 167 -1.94 17.54 -9.75
N PRO A 168 -2.35 17.73 -11.02
CA PRO A 168 -1.80 16.98 -12.14
C PRO A 168 -0.28 17.12 -12.29
N ASN A 169 0.30 18.26 -11.89
CA ASN A 169 1.75 18.48 -11.97
C ASN A 169 2.49 17.64 -10.93
N ALA A 170 2.00 17.58 -9.70
CA ALA A 170 2.54 16.68 -8.68
C ALA A 170 2.42 15.22 -9.14
N TYR A 171 1.26 14.81 -9.65
CA TYR A 171 1.07 13.46 -10.20
C TYR A 171 2.07 13.17 -11.33
N TYR A 172 2.22 14.08 -12.29
CA TYR A 172 3.17 13.95 -13.40
C TYR A 172 4.61 13.75 -12.91
N LEU A 173 5.08 14.51 -11.92
CA LEU A 173 6.42 14.31 -11.36
C LEU A 173 6.58 12.93 -10.74
N LEU A 174 5.57 12.43 -10.03
CA LEU A 174 5.62 11.13 -9.37
C LEU A 174 5.48 9.94 -10.34
N THR A 175 4.95 10.16 -11.55
CA THR A 175 4.87 9.16 -12.62
C THR A 175 6.04 9.20 -13.61
N THR A 176 6.88 10.23 -13.60
CA THR A 176 7.94 10.41 -14.60
C THR A 176 9.35 10.48 -14.04
N VAL A 177 9.54 11.02 -12.82
CA VAL A 177 10.88 11.16 -12.24
C VAL A 177 11.38 9.79 -11.75
N PRO A 178 12.51 9.27 -12.27
CA PRO A 178 12.99 7.94 -11.93
C PRO A 178 13.71 7.94 -10.58
N ILE A 179 13.10 7.34 -9.58
CA ILE A 179 13.63 7.25 -8.22
C ILE A 179 14.35 5.92 -8.01
N HIS A 180 15.32 5.92 -7.10
CA HIS A 180 16.14 4.76 -6.81
C HIS A 180 15.62 4.04 -5.55
N PHE A 181 15.41 2.73 -5.65
CA PHE A 181 15.19 1.84 -4.51
C PHE A 181 16.33 0.85 -4.44
N HIS A 182 17.12 0.88 -3.37
CA HIS A 182 18.33 0.07 -3.23
C HIS A 182 18.31 -0.72 -1.92
N ARG A 183 18.63 -2.00 -2.00
CA ARG A 183 18.91 -2.84 -0.83
C ARG A 183 20.25 -3.55 -1.04
N LYS A 184 21.12 -3.46 -0.03
CA LYS A 184 22.43 -4.11 0.01
C LYS A 184 22.59 -4.85 1.33
N GLN A 185 22.76 -6.16 1.23
CA GLN A 185 23.02 -7.10 2.33
C GLN A 185 24.25 -7.95 1.96
N LYS A 186 24.76 -8.75 2.90
CA LYS A 186 26.02 -9.51 2.75
C LYS A 186 26.07 -10.38 1.48
N GLN A 187 24.95 -11.01 1.10
CA GLN A 187 24.84 -11.93 -0.05
C GLN A 187 23.81 -11.48 -1.10
N PHE A 188 23.24 -10.27 -0.96
CA PHE A 188 22.19 -9.78 -1.84
C PHE A 188 22.38 -8.28 -2.10
N THR A 189 22.29 -7.86 -3.36
CA THR A 189 22.24 -6.45 -3.72
C THR A 189 21.26 -6.29 -4.87
N SER A 190 20.37 -5.31 -4.76
CA SER A 190 19.37 -5.04 -5.77
C SER A 190 19.02 -3.57 -5.80
N LEU A 191 19.01 -3.00 -7.01
CA LEU A 191 18.68 -1.62 -7.30
C LEU A 191 17.57 -1.62 -8.35
N HIS A 192 16.47 -0.95 -8.03
CA HIS A 192 15.43 -0.60 -8.99
C HIS A 192 15.46 0.92 -9.22
N VAL A 193 15.29 1.31 -10.49
CA VAL A 193 15.22 2.71 -10.91
C VAL A 193 13.95 2.90 -11.71
N GLY A 194 13.06 3.76 -11.21
CA GLY A 194 11.75 4.00 -11.83
C GLY A 194 10.90 4.99 -11.03
N PRO A 195 9.82 5.53 -11.63
CA PRO A 195 8.91 6.41 -10.91
C PRO A 195 8.22 5.68 -9.76
N ILE A 196 7.82 6.42 -8.74
CA ILE A 196 7.12 5.83 -7.59
C ILE A 196 5.67 5.44 -7.93
N ILE A 197 5.10 6.02 -8.99
CA ILE A 197 3.82 5.63 -9.58
C ILE A 197 4.09 5.15 -11.00
N GLN A 198 4.07 3.85 -11.22
CA GLN A 198 4.22 3.25 -12.54
C GLN A 198 2.85 3.10 -13.22
N THR A 199 2.74 3.56 -14.46
CA THR A 199 1.50 3.58 -15.23
C THR A 199 1.66 2.87 -16.58
N GLU A 200 0.56 2.31 -17.09
CA GLU A 200 0.41 1.89 -18.50
C GLU A 200 -0.83 2.60 -19.06
N GLY A 201 -0.62 3.60 -19.92
CA GLY A 201 -1.67 4.56 -20.25
C GLY A 201 -2.19 5.28 -18.99
N ASP A 202 -3.50 5.28 -18.80
CA ASP A 202 -4.15 5.88 -17.62
C ASP A 202 -4.24 4.94 -16.41
N GLU A 203 -3.84 3.67 -16.56
CA GLU A 203 -3.90 2.67 -15.51
C GLU A 203 -2.66 2.71 -14.62
N ILE A 204 -2.85 2.82 -13.31
CA ILE A 204 -1.79 2.68 -12.31
C ILE A 204 -1.52 1.19 -12.10
N LYS A 205 -0.32 0.74 -12.51
CA LYS A 205 0.09 -0.66 -12.43
C LYS A 205 0.76 -1.01 -11.12
N GLN A 206 1.62 -0.11 -10.65
CA GLN A 206 2.41 -0.36 -9.45
C GLN A 206 2.78 0.94 -8.76
N ILE A 207 2.68 0.94 -7.44
CA ILE A 207 3.22 1.95 -6.55
C ILE A 207 4.48 1.38 -5.90
N ARG A 208 5.54 2.16 -5.83
CA ARG A 208 6.75 1.83 -5.07
C ARG A 208 6.97 2.90 -4.02
N HIS A 209 6.83 2.51 -2.76
CA HIS A 209 6.96 3.44 -1.65
C HIS A 209 7.66 2.75 -0.48
N SER A 210 8.87 3.17 -0.13
CA SER A 210 9.57 2.66 1.04
C SER A 210 10.60 3.67 1.51
N TYR A 211 10.42 4.16 2.74
CA TYR A 211 11.32 5.15 3.33
C TYR A 211 12.69 4.56 3.71
N PHE A 212 12.77 3.24 3.92
CA PHE A 212 13.99 2.53 4.35
C PHE A 212 14.77 1.90 3.20
N THR A 213 14.24 1.91 1.97
CA THR A 213 14.98 1.49 0.76
C THR A 213 15.06 2.56 -0.31
N LEU A 214 14.45 3.73 -0.10
CA LEU A 214 14.66 4.91 -0.93
C LEU A 214 16.14 5.30 -0.91
N ALA A 215 16.79 5.24 -2.06
CA ALA A 215 18.19 5.58 -2.21
C ALA A 215 18.38 7.05 -2.62
N PRO A 216 19.56 7.64 -2.33
CA PRO A 216 19.90 8.96 -2.81
C PRO A 216 19.80 9.06 -4.34
N PHE A 217 19.28 10.19 -4.81
CA PHE A 217 19.22 10.55 -6.22
C PHE A 217 19.84 11.93 -6.42
N ASN A 218 20.47 12.14 -7.56
CA ASN A 218 21.21 13.35 -7.89
C ASN A 218 20.53 14.09 -9.05
N PHE A 219 19.51 14.89 -8.73
CA PHE A 219 18.84 15.75 -9.69
C PHE A 219 19.25 17.21 -9.50
N PRO A 220 19.07 18.06 -10.54
CA PRO A 220 19.16 19.51 -10.36
C PRO A 220 18.27 19.98 -9.20
N PHE A 221 18.75 20.97 -8.44
CA PHE A 221 18.10 21.43 -7.21
C PHE A 221 16.61 21.78 -7.39
N TRP A 222 16.25 22.41 -8.51
CA TRP A 222 14.88 22.77 -8.83
C TRP A 222 13.98 21.54 -8.98
N LEU A 223 14.48 20.47 -9.60
CA LEU A 223 13.74 19.22 -9.80
C LEU A 223 13.62 18.45 -8.49
N THR A 224 14.70 18.36 -7.71
CA THR A 224 14.69 17.78 -6.36
C THR A 224 13.63 18.44 -5.49
N THR A 225 13.59 19.77 -5.47
CA THR A 225 12.61 20.54 -4.69
C THR A 225 11.18 20.28 -5.16
N ALA A 226 10.94 20.34 -6.48
CA ALA A 226 9.63 20.08 -7.05
C ALA A 226 9.15 18.64 -6.76
N TYR A 227 10.04 17.66 -6.90
CA TYR A 227 9.75 16.25 -6.61
C TYR A 227 9.38 16.04 -5.14
N TYR A 228 10.18 16.56 -4.19
CA TYR A 228 9.86 16.41 -2.77
C TYR A 228 8.55 17.12 -2.37
N ASN A 229 8.20 18.24 -3.00
CA ASN A 229 6.90 18.89 -2.79
C ASN A 229 5.75 18.02 -3.30
N ALA A 230 5.88 17.42 -4.48
CA ALA A 230 4.91 16.46 -5.02
C ALA A 230 4.78 15.23 -4.12
N TYR A 231 5.91 14.65 -3.71
CA TYR A 231 5.98 13.50 -2.82
C TYR A 231 5.32 13.78 -1.46
N ARG A 232 5.60 14.94 -0.85
CA ARG A 232 4.94 15.35 0.40
C ARG A 232 3.43 15.50 0.26
N LYS A 233 2.96 16.04 -0.87
CA LYS A 233 1.52 16.17 -1.13
C LYS A 233 0.87 14.79 -1.25
N TYR A 234 1.50 13.87 -1.98
CA TYR A 234 1.04 12.49 -2.07
C TYR A 234 1.03 11.80 -0.70
N ALA A 235 2.13 11.89 0.06
CA ALA A 235 2.23 11.37 1.41
C ALA A 235 1.13 11.92 2.31
N SER A 236 0.81 13.22 2.24
CA SER A 236 -0.27 13.80 3.06
C SER A 236 -1.65 13.17 2.80
N ILE A 237 -1.90 12.67 1.58
CA ILE A 237 -3.13 11.93 1.24
C ILE A 237 -3.08 10.53 1.86
N LEU A 238 -1.92 9.85 1.75
CA LEU A 238 -1.71 8.50 2.29
C LEU A 238 -1.81 8.46 3.83
N TYR A 239 -1.31 9.50 4.49
CA TYR A 239 -1.31 9.64 5.94
C TYR A 239 -2.59 10.25 6.51
N ASP A 240 -3.56 10.61 5.68
CA ASP A 240 -4.86 11.04 6.20
C ASP A 240 -5.60 9.84 6.81
N PRO A 241 -5.98 9.88 8.09
CA PRO A 241 -6.70 8.79 8.74
C PRO A 241 -7.99 8.36 8.04
N GLN A 242 -8.67 9.28 7.34
CA GLN A 242 -9.89 8.97 6.59
C GLN A 242 -9.62 8.05 5.39
N CYS A 243 -8.40 8.07 4.84
CA CYS A 243 -8.00 7.20 3.72
C CYS A 243 -7.57 5.79 4.18
N GLN A 244 -7.39 5.57 5.48
CA GLN A 244 -6.71 4.40 6.02
C GLN A 244 -7.67 3.34 6.55
N TYR A 245 -7.35 2.08 6.28
CA TYR A 245 -7.93 0.92 6.95
C TYR A 245 -7.03 0.59 8.14
N ARG A 246 -7.55 0.77 9.36
CA ARG A 246 -6.77 0.56 10.59
C ARG A 246 -7.37 -0.57 11.39
N VAL A 247 -6.59 -1.62 11.63
CA VAL A 247 -7.09 -2.89 12.17
C VAL A 247 -6.09 -3.56 13.12
N THR A 248 -6.61 -4.13 14.21
CA THR A 248 -5.86 -5.10 15.01
C THR A 248 -6.30 -6.51 14.65
N LEU A 249 -5.34 -7.40 14.40
CA LEU A 249 -5.59 -8.81 14.10
C LEU A 249 -5.45 -9.63 15.38
N ASP A 250 -6.45 -10.47 15.67
CA ASP A 250 -6.40 -11.45 16.73
C ASP A 250 -5.93 -12.81 16.20
N SER A 251 -5.62 -13.73 17.12
CA SER A 251 -5.10 -15.06 16.78
C SER A 251 -6.05 -15.79 15.81
N GLY A 252 -5.55 -16.19 14.64
CA GLY A 252 -6.32 -16.86 13.59
C GLY A 252 -6.92 -15.92 12.54
N ASP A 253 -6.79 -14.61 12.71
CA ASP A 253 -7.14 -13.62 11.69
C ASP A 253 -6.02 -13.50 10.65
N PHE A 254 -6.37 -13.04 9.45
CA PHE A 254 -5.39 -12.58 8.47
C PHE A 254 -5.87 -11.37 7.67
N VAL A 255 -4.92 -10.62 7.12
CA VAL A 255 -5.16 -9.64 6.07
C VAL A 255 -4.41 -10.06 4.82
N MET A 256 -5.05 -9.94 3.66
CA MET A 256 -4.43 -10.16 2.35
C MET A 256 -4.63 -8.93 1.49
N TYR A 257 -3.59 -8.48 0.78
CA TYR A 257 -3.64 -7.25 0.01
C TYR A 257 -2.70 -7.26 -1.21
N ASP A 258 -3.04 -6.42 -2.19
CA ASP A 258 -2.27 -6.17 -3.42
C ASP A 258 -1.06 -5.29 -3.10
N ASN A 259 0.12 -5.88 -3.03
CA ASN A 259 1.37 -5.18 -2.73
C ASN A 259 1.78 -4.19 -3.83
N PHE A 260 1.15 -4.23 -5.02
CA PHE A 260 1.39 -3.23 -6.06
C PHE A 260 0.56 -1.96 -5.87
N LYS A 261 -0.56 -2.03 -5.13
CA LYS A 261 -1.50 -0.90 -5.00
C LYS A 261 -1.70 -0.44 -3.57
N MET A 262 -1.41 -1.30 -2.60
CA MET A 262 -1.62 -1.07 -1.17
C MET A 262 -0.29 -0.81 -0.49
N LEU A 263 -0.25 0.24 0.33
CA LEU A 263 0.81 0.39 1.33
C LEU A 263 0.29 -0.17 2.65
N HIS A 264 1.20 -0.69 3.44
CA HIS A 264 0.91 -1.18 4.77
C HIS A 264 1.91 -0.64 5.78
N ALA A 265 1.50 -0.61 7.04
CA ALA A 265 2.25 -0.12 8.18
C ALA A 265 1.82 -0.87 9.44
N ARG A 266 2.62 -0.71 10.49
CA ARG A 266 2.36 -1.28 11.80
C ARG A 266 2.77 -0.28 12.87
N ASP A 267 1.90 -0.06 13.85
CA ASP A 267 2.28 0.69 15.05
C ASP A 267 3.39 -0.02 15.84
N SER A 268 4.06 0.72 16.72
CA SER A 268 4.88 0.10 17.75
C SER A 268 4.03 -0.75 18.70
N PHE A 269 4.67 -1.68 19.40
CA PHE A 269 3.98 -2.58 20.31
C PHE A 269 4.85 -3.00 21.50
N THR A 270 4.24 -3.64 22.49
CA THR A 270 4.95 -4.28 23.60
C THR A 270 4.55 -5.74 23.77
N GLY A 271 5.46 -6.52 24.34
CA GLY A 271 5.24 -7.95 24.59
C GLY A 271 5.46 -8.81 23.34
N PRO A 272 5.21 -10.13 23.43
CA PRO A 272 5.44 -11.02 22.31
C PRO A 272 4.47 -10.72 21.16
N ARG A 273 4.90 -10.83 19.91
CA ARG A 273 4.02 -10.74 18.74
C ARG A 273 4.51 -11.70 17.69
N HIS A 274 3.59 -12.38 17.03
CA HIS A 274 3.92 -13.34 15.99
C HIS A 274 2.91 -13.25 14.86
N LEU A 275 3.36 -12.69 13.73
CA LEU A 275 2.65 -12.84 12.45
C LEU A 275 3.41 -13.80 11.54
N ARG A 276 2.70 -14.40 10.60
CA ARG A 276 3.28 -15.10 9.47
C ARG A 276 3.00 -14.36 8.17
N GLY A 277 4.06 -14.05 7.42
CA GLY A 277 4.01 -13.44 6.11
C GLY A 277 4.06 -14.47 5.00
N ILE A 278 3.19 -14.33 4.00
CA ILE A 278 3.17 -15.17 2.80
C ILE A 278 3.01 -14.26 1.59
N TYR A 279 3.81 -14.52 0.55
CA TYR A 279 3.78 -13.78 -0.70
C TYR A 279 3.16 -14.63 -1.81
N PHE A 280 2.40 -13.99 -2.70
CA PHE A 280 1.87 -14.62 -3.91
C PHE A 280 2.16 -13.77 -5.16
N ARG A 281 2.24 -14.41 -6.33
CA ARG A 281 2.32 -13.67 -7.60
C ARG A 281 0.99 -13.01 -7.95
N GLN A 282 1.06 -11.79 -8.48
CA GLN A 282 -0.14 -11.01 -8.84
C GLN A 282 -0.94 -11.65 -9.98
N THR A 283 -0.25 -12.22 -10.96
CA THR A 283 -0.86 -12.71 -12.22
C THR A 283 -1.84 -13.84 -12.01
N ASP A 284 -1.75 -14.57 -10.90
CA ASP A 284 -2.45 -15.83 -10.79
C ASP A 284 -3.73 -15.72 -9.97
N VAL A 285 -3.75 -14.85 -8.95
CA VAL A 285 -4.95 -14.56 -8.13
C VAL A 285 -6.02 -13.88 -9.00
N TRP A 286 -5.72 -12.72 -9.59
CA TRP A 286 -6.75 -11.93 -10.29
C TRP A 286 -7.34 -12.60 -11.53
N LYS A 287 -6.55 -13.37 -12.29
CA LYS A 287 -6.98 -13.98 -13.55
C LYS A 287 -8.03 -15.09 -13.36
N LYS A 288 -8.04 -15.79 -12.21
CA LYS A 288 -8.98 -16.89 -11.94
C LYS A 288 -10.04 -16.55 -10.90
N LEU A 289 -9.87 -15.49 -10.12
CA LEU A 289 -11.00 -14.92 -9.37
C LEU A 289 -12.18 -14.52 -10.27
N ALA A 290 -11.95 -14.32 -11.58
CA ALA A 290 -12.99 -14.12 -12.60
C ALA A 290 -13.79 -15.39 -12.96
N LYS A 291 -13.36 -16.60 -12.56
CA LYS A 291 -14.09 -17.84 -12.88
C LYS A 291 -15.31 -18.07 -11.97
N PHE A 292 -15.29 -17.58 -10.73
CA PHE A 292 -16.45 -17.66 -9.82
C PHE A 292 -17.60 -16.72 -10.19
N ASP A 293 -17.37 -15.78 -11.13
CA ASP A 293 -18.42 -14.91 -11.69
C ASP A 293 -19.21 -15.58 -12.83
N LYS A 294 -18.75 -16.73 -13.35
CA LYS A 294 -19.30 -17.37 -14.57
C LYS A 294 -20.25 -18.55 -14.33
N GLU A 295 -20.57 -18.87 -13.08
CA GLU A 295 -21.55 -19.92 -12.74
C GLU A 295 -22.95 -19.33 -12.44
N LYS A 296 -23.40 -18.38 -13.26
CA LYS A 296 -24.80 -17.92 -13.32
C LYS A 296 -25.49 -18.47 -14.55
#